data_AF-A0A3Q7N0H8-F1
#
_entry.id   AF-A0A3Q7N0H8-F1
#
_cell.length_a   1.000
_cell.length_b   1.000
_cell.length_c   1.000
_cell.angle_alpha   90.00
_cell.angle_beta   90.00
_cell.angle_gamma   90.00
#
_symmetry.space_group_name_H-M   'P 1'
#
loop_
_entity.id
_entity.type
_entity.pdbx_description
1 polymer ?
#
loop_
_entity_poly.entity_id
_entity_poly.type
_entity_poly.pdbx_seq_one_letter_code
_entity_poly.pdbx_strand_id
1 'polypeptide(L)'
;MEGAMLADAKIRTESGTESGPRVSGCSLRHFACEQNLLSRPDGSASFLQGDTSVLAGVYGPAEVKVSKEIFNKATLEVILRPKIGLPGVAEKSRERLIRNTCEAVVLGTLHPRTSITVVLQVVSDAGSLLACCLNASCMALVDAGVPMRALFCGVTCALNSDGTLVLDPTAKQEKEARAVLTFALDSVERKLLMSTTKGLYSDAELQQCLAAAQAASQHVFHFYRESLQRRYSKS
;
A
#
# COMPACT_ATOMS: atom_id res chain seq x y z
N MET A 1 7.35 66.77 19.41
CA MET A 1 5.88 66.82 19.28
C MET A 1 5.56 66.25 17.91
N GLU A 2 4.66 65.25 17.89
CA GLU A 2 4.06 64.51 16.75
C GLU A 2 4.94 64.05 15.54
N GLY A 3 4.57 62.99 14.80
CA GLY A 3 3.52 61.99 15.04
C GLY A 3 2.97 61.33 13.76
N ALA A 4 2.91 59.99 13.72
CA ALA A 4 2.48 59.15 12.57
C ALA A 4 3.34 59.34 11.28
N MET A 5 3.36 58.52 10.23
CA MET A 5 2.58 57.38 9.68
C MET A 5 3.59 56.38 9.00
N LEU A 6 3.34 55.17 8.48
CA LEU A 6 2.33 54.07 8.50
C LEU A 6 3.01 52.89 7.71
N ALA A 7 2.68 51.59 7.76
CA ALA A 7 1.75 50.78 8.56
C ALA A 7 2.22 49.30 8.56
N ASP A 8 1.93 48.55 9.62
CA ASP A 8 2.20 47.10 9.70
C ASP A 8 0.93 46.31 9.37
N ALA A 9 0.86 45.71 8.16
CA ALA A 9 -0.37 45.19 7.56
C ALA A 9 -0.69 43.74 8.00
N LYS A 10 -1.14 43.60 9.23
CA LYS A 10 -1.45 42.31 9.88
C LYS A 10 -2.72 41.63 9.33
N ILE A 11 -2.58 40.82 8.28
CA ILE A 11 -3.70 40.05 7.70
C ILE A 11 -4.11 38.92 8.66
N ARG A 12 -5.27 39.09 9.29
CA ARG A 12 -6.07 37.97 9.82
C ARG A 12 -6.89 37.37 8.67
N THR A 13 -6.95 36.05 8.60
CA THR A 13 -7.97 35.34 7.84
C THR A 13 -8.73 34.42 8.78
N GLU A 14 -9.79 34.95 9.39
CA GLU A 14 -10.75 34.16 10.14
C GLU A 14 -11.80 33.62 9.16
N SER A 15 -11.88 32.29 9.00
CA SER A 15 -12.90 31.65 8.18
C SER A 15 -13.50 30.46 8.93
N GLY A 16 -14.59 30.71 9.66
CA GLY A 16 -15.46 29.63 10.13
C GLY A 16 -16.18 28.98 8.95
N THR A 17 -16.42 27.67 9.03
CA THR A 17 -17.27 26.96 8.07
C THR A 17 -18.04 25.87 8.82
N GLU A 18 -19.30 25.69 8.44
CA GLU A 18 -20.31 25.04 9.28
C GLU A 18 -20.30 23.50 9.20
N SER A 19 -21.13 22.87 10.04
CA SER A 19 -21.12 21.42 10.26
C SER A 19 -21.78 20.60 9.15
N GLY A 20 -20.96 20.08 8.23
CA GLY A 20 -21.25 18.81 7.56
C GLY A 20 -20.77 17.59 8.38
N PRO A 21 -21.12 16.35 7.98
CA PRO A 21 -20.49 15.15 8.54
C PRO A 21 -18.98 15.22 8.26
N ARG A 22 -18.17 15.12 9.33
CA ARG A 22 -16.74 15.49 9.28
C ARG A 22 -15.88 14.46 8.54
N VAL A 23 -15.82 14.59 7.21
CA VAL A 23 -14.71 14.07 6.39
C VAL A 23 -13.47 14.93 6.66
N SER A 24 -12.91 14.81 7.86
CA SER A 24 -11.63 15.42 8.23
C SER A 24 -10.57 14.99 7.23
N GLY A 25 -9.74 15.93 6.79
CA GLY A 25 -8.91 15.82 5.58
C GLY A 25 -8.23 14.46 5.42
N CYS A 26 -8.78 13.63 4.52
CA CYS A 26 -8.31 12.28 4.21
C CYS A 26 -7.03 12.30 3.34
N SER A 27 -6.02 13.07 3.76
CA SER A 27 -4.71 13.10 3.13
C SER A 27 -3.90 11.88 3.55
N LEU A 28 -3.32 11.21 2.56
CA LEU A 28 -2.35 10.15 2.78
C LEU A 28 -1.02 10.74 3.27
N ARG A 29 -0.16 9.89 3.85
CA ARG A 29 1.21 10.28 4.23
C ARG A 29 2.09 10.44 2.99
N HIS A 30 3.22 11.14 3.13
CA HIS A 30 4.17 11.32 2.02
C HIS A 30 4.67 9.97 1.49
N PHE A 31 4.57 9.77 0.18
CA PHE A 31 5.06 8.58 -0.51
C PHE A 31 6.44 8.82 -1.12
N ALA A 32 7.33 7.85 -0.96
CA ALA A 32 8.53 7.74 -1.78
C ALA A 32 8.66 6.30 -2.30
N CYS A 33 9.10 6.15 -3.54
CA CYS A 33 9.32 4.85 -4.15
C CYS A 33 10.59 4.90 -4.99
N GLU A 34 11.47 3.94 -4.74
CA GLU A 34 12.70 3.71 -5.48
C GLU A 34 12.61 2.30 -6.08
N GLN A 35 13.10 2.13 -7.31
CA GLN A 35 13.06 0.87 -8.06
C GLN A 35 14.48 0.47 -8.45
N ASN A 36 14.72 -0.83 -8.69
CA ASN A 36 16.00 -1.37 -9.09
C ASN A 36 17.16 -1.01 -8.13
N LEU A 37 16.96 -1.21 -6.81
CA LEU A 37 18.00 -1.03 -5.78
C LEU A 37 18.92 -2.25 -5.65
N LEU A 38 18.41 -3.44 -5.99
CA LEU A 38 19.08 -4.72 -5.76
C LEU A 38 19.51 -5.34 -7.09
N SER A 39 20.81 -5.59 -7.26
CA SER A 39 21.41 -6.12 -8.50
C SER A 39 21.39 -7.66 -8.63
N ARG A 40 20.55 -8.36 -7.87
CA ARG A 40 20.47 -9.84 -7.84
C ARG A 40 19.06 -10.41 -8.06
N PRO A 41 17.97 -9.82 -7.54
CA PRO A 41 16.61 -10.14 -7.98
C PRO A 41 16.34 -9.56 -9.37
N ASP A 42 15.39 -10.14 -10.09
CA ASP A 42 14.98 -9.68 -11.42
C ASP A 42 14.21 -8.35 -11.39
N GLY A 43 13.64 -7.99 -10.23
CA GLY A 43 13.13 -6.65 -9.93
C GLY A 43 13.12 -6.36 -8.43
N SER A 44 13.22 -5.08 -8.06
CA SER A 44 13.19 -4.64 -6.67
C SER A 44 12.56 -3.27 -6.49
N ALA A 45 11.81 -3.08 -5.41
CA ALA A 45 11.23 -1.79 -5.06
C ALA A 45 11.33 -1.52 -3.56
N SER A 46 11.84 -0.35 -3.21
CA SER A 46 11.71 0.23 -1.88
C SER A 46 10.48 1.13 -1.88
N PHE A 47 9.58 0.96 -0.90
CA PHE A 47 8.41 1.82 -0.71
C PHE A 47 8.45 2.44 0.69
N LEU A 48 8.29 3.77 0.74
CA LEU A 48 8.16 4.57 1.94
C LEU A 48 6.77 5.19 1.99
N GLN A 49 6.11 5.06 3.14
CA GLN A 49 4.77 5.56 3.42
C GLN A 49 4.81 6.29 4.77
N GLY A 50 5.21 7.56 4.73
CA GLY A 50 5.79 8.23 5.90
C GLY A 50 6.98 7.42 6.43
N ASP A 51 6.99 7.15 7.74
CA ASP A 51 8.08 6.43 8.42
C ASP A 51 8.03 4.89 8.26
N THR A 52 6.99 4.34 7.64
CA THR A 52 6.88 2.90 7.32
C THR A 52 7.65 2.62 6.03
N SER A 53 8.58 1.66 6.07
CA SER A 53 9.48 1.32 4.96
C SER A 53 9.54 -0.19 4.74
N VAL A 54 9.26 -0.63 3.51
CA VAL A 54 9.32 -2.03 3.09
C VAL A 54 10.12 -2.13 1.79
N LEU A 55 11.06 -3.07 1.77
CA LEU A 55 11.82 -3.43 0.58
C LEU A 55 11.27 -4.75 0.02
N ALA A 56 10.85 -4.75 -1.23
CA ALA A 56 10.45 -5.94 -1.96
C ALA A 56 11.49 -6.29 -3.02
N GLY A 57 11.83 -7.58 -3.12
CA GLY A 57 12.59 -8.17 -4.22
C GLY A 57 11.77 -9.28 -4.86
N VAL A 58 11.63 -9.24 -6.18
CA VAL A 58 10.97 -10.27 -6.98
C VAL A 58 12.02 -11.06 -7.74
N TYR A 59 11.95 -12.38 -7.60
CA TYR A 59 12.56 -13.31 -8.53
C TYR A 59 11.48 -13.72 -9.53
N GLY A 60 11.79 -13.58 -10.82
CA GLY A 60 10.87 -13.75 -11.94
C GLY A 60 10.49 -15.22 -12.18
N PRO A 61 9.94 -15.56 -13.37
CA PRO A 61 9.48 -16.91 -13.71
C PRO A 61 10.63 -17.95 -13.77
N ALA A 62 11.06 -18.46 -12.60
CA ALA A 62 12.10 -19.47 -12.46
C ALA A 62 11.54 -20.90 -12.55
N GLU A 63 12.41 -21.89 -12.76
CA GLU A 63 12.03 -23.32 -12.80
C GLU A 63 11.60 -23.83 -11.42
N VAL A 64 10.51 -24.60 -11.35
CA VAL A 64 9.96 -25.13 -10.10
C VAL A 64 10.47 -26.53 -9.82
N LYS A 65 10.66 -26.85 -8.53
CA LYS A 65 10.77 -28.25 -8.10
C LYS A 65 9.44 -28.96 -8.36
N VAL A 66 9.49 -30.16 -8.95
CA VAL A 66 8.33 -31.02 -9.31
C VAL A 66 7.26 -31.11 -8.20
N SER A 67 7.66 -31.11 -6.92
CA SER A 67 6.73 -31.15 -5.77
C SER A 67 5.85 -29.90 -5.57
N LYS A 68 6.08 -28.83 -6.32
CA LYS A 68 5.26 -27.60 -6.37
C LYS A 68 4.84 -27.23 -7.80
N GLU A 69 5.08 -28.09 -8.78
CA GLU A 69 4.80 -27.77 -10.19
C GLU A 69 3.28 -27.71 -10.45
N ILE A 70 2.81 -26.59 -11.01
CA ILE A 70 1.44 -26.46 -11.50
C ILE A 70 1.46 -26.34 -13.02
N PHE A 71 0.80 -27.31 -13.67
CA PHE A 71 0.76 -27.45 -15.12
C PHE A 71 0.00 -26.30 -15.82
N ASN A 72 -1.04 -25.75 -15.20
CA ASN A 72 -1.89 -24.69 -15.77
C ASN A 72 -1.50 -23.25 -15.43
N LYS A 73 -0.60 -23.01 -14.46
CA LYS A 73 -0.24 -21.67 -13.97
C LYS A 73 1.18 -21.63 -13.41
N ALA A 74 1.80 -20.45 -13.45
CA ALA A 74 2.91 -20.08 -12.58
C ALA A 74 2.50 -20.21 -11.10
N THR A 75 3.43 -20.69 -10.27
CA THR A 75 3.27 -20.78 -8.82
C THR A 75 3.79 -19.53 -8.14
N LEU A 76 2.96 -18.90 -7.29
CA LEU A 76 3.37 -17.72 -6.56
C LEU A 76 3.77 -18.08 -5.12
N GLU A 77 5.03 -17.83 -4.80
CA GLU A 77 5.54 -17.84 -3.43
C GLU A 77 5.70 -16.41 -2.93
N VAL A 78 5.21 -16.15 -1.71
CA VAL A 78 5.41 -14.87 -1.01
C VAL A 78 6.02 -15.17 0.35
N ILE A 79 7.10 -14.46 0.67
CA ILE A 79 7.87 -14.59 1.90
C ILE A 79 7.96 -13.21 2.56
N LEU A 80 7.44 -13.06 3.78
CA LEU A 80 7.45 -11.81 4.55
C LEU A 80 8.41 -11.96 5.72
N ARG A 81 9.49 -11.17 5.71
CA ARG A 81 10.48 -11.12 6.79
C ARG A 81 10.26 -9.86 7.64
N PRO A 82 9.96 -10.00 8.95
CA PRO A 82 9.93 -8.86 9.86
C PRO A 82 11.34 -8.31 10.06
N LYS A 83 11.44 -7.10 10.63
CA LYS A 83 12.73 -6.48 10.99
C LYS A 83 13.45 -7.21 12.13
N ILE A 84 12.70 -7.81 13.04
CA ILE A 84 13.17 -8.39 14.30
C ILE A 84 12.54 -9.77 14.47
N GLY A 85 13.36 -10.76 14.85
CA GLY A 85 12.91 -12.12 15.12
C GLY A 85 12.65 -12.98 13.88
N LEU A 86 12.11 -14.17 14.11
CA LEU A 86 11.70 -15.11 13.06
C LEU A 86 10.24 -14.82 12.64
N PRO A 87 9.86 -15.08 11.36
CA PRO A 87 8.47 -14.87 10.91
C PRO A 87 7.50 -15.78 11.67
N GLY A 88 6.48 -15.19 12.29
CA GLY A 88 5.48 -15.89 13.08
C GLY A 88 4.22 -16.28 12.31
N VAL A 89 3.20 -16.72 13.05
CA VAL A 89 1.89 -17.09 12.48
C VAL A 89 1.16 -15.88 11.88
N ALA A 90 1.35 -14.68 12.45
CA ALA A 90 0.77 -13.43 11.94
C ALA A 90 1.43 -13.00 10.62
N GLU A 91 2.74 -13.20 10.47
CA GLU A 91 3.47 -12.92 9.23
C GLU A 91 3.03 -13.91 8.16
N LYS A 92 2.88 -15.19 8.51
CA LYS A 92 2.43 -16.23 7.58
C LYS A 92 0.98 -16.09 7.11
N SER A 93 0.10 -15.47 7.90
CA SER A 93 -1.25 -15.11 7.43
C SER A 93 -1.22 -13.87 6.51
N ARG A 94 -0.37 -12.88 6.80
CA ARG A 94 -0.08 -11.74 5.90
C ARG A 94 0.52 -12.19 4.56
N GLU A 95 1.48 -13.13 4.57
CA GLU A 95 2.03 -13.78 3.36
C GLU A 95 0.93 -14.36 2.48
N ARG A 96 -0.03 -15.08 3.08
CA ARG A 96 -1.16 -15.68 2.35
C ARG A 96 -2.08 -14.62 1.74
N LEU A 97 -2.34 -13.52 2.44
CA LEU A 97 -3.17 -12.41 1.93
C LEU A 97 -2.50 -11.72 0.74
N ILE A 98 -1.19 -11.42 0.84
CA ILE A 98 -0.41 -10.83 -0.26
C ILE A 98 -0.34 -11.81 -1.44
N ARG A 99 -0.08 -13.10 -1.19
CA ARG A 99 -0.06 -14.16 -2.21
C ARG A 99 -1.39 -14.26 -2.97
N ASN A 100 -2.51 -14.35 -2.26
CA ASN A 100 -3.83 -14.39 -2.88
C ASN A 100 -4.11 -13.13 -3.72
N THR A 101 -3.71 -11.95 -3.23
CA THR A 101 -3.88 -10.67 -3.94
C THR A 101 -3.06 -10.65 -5.24
N CYS A 102 -1.79 -11.04 -5.18
CA CYS A 102 -0.90 -11.11 -6.33
C CYS A 102 -1.33 -12.20 -7.33
N GLU A 103 -1.78 -13.38 -6.89
CA GLU A 103 -2.30 -14.44 -7.79
C GLU A 103 -3.59 -13.98 -8.52
N ALA A 104 -4.38 -13.09 -7.91
CA ALA A 104 -5.59 -12.53 -8.53
C ALA A 104 -5.30 -11.47 -9.62
N VAL A 105 -4.06 -10.99 -9.76
CA VAL A 105 -3.66 -9.98 -10.77
C VAL A 105 -2.57 -10.44 -11.72
N VAL A 106 -1.63 -11.31 -11.30
CA VAL A 106 -0.57 -11.87 -12.15
C VAL A 106 -1.19 -12.86 -13.15
N LEU A 107 -0.82 -12.72 -14.43
CA LEU A 107 -1.26 -13.58 -15.52
C LEU A 107 -0.46 -14.88 -15.57
N GLY A 108 -0.55 -15.66 -14.47
CA GLY A 108 0.22 -16.89 -14.29
C GLY A 108 -0.01 -17.96 -15.37
N THR A 109 -1.10 -17.87 -16.14
CA THR A 109 -1.36 -18.74 -17.30
C THR A 109 -0.37 -18.55 -18.46
N LEU A 110 0.36 -17.43 -18.52
CA LEU A 110 1.37 -17.20 -19.56
C LEU A 110 2.70 -17.95 -19.28
N HIS A 111 2.93 -18.35 -18.03
CA HIS A 111 4.17 -19.02 -17.59
C HIS A 111 3.87 -20.34 -16.84
N PRO A 112 3.25 -21.34 -17.48
CA PRO A 112 2.99 -22.65 -16.87
C PRO A 112 4.29 -23.32 -16.42
N ARG A 113 4.25 -24.06 -15.31
CA ARG A 113 5.42 -24.75 -14.72
C ARG A 113 6.58 -23.83 -14.32
N THR A 114 6.30 -22.57 -14.01
CA THR A 114 7.27 -21.62 -13.42
C THR A 114 6.90 -21.26 -11.98
N SER A 115 7.84 -20.66 -11.24
CA SER A 115 7.60 -20.06 -9.92
C SER A 115 8.10 -18.63 -9.90
N ILE A 116 7.26 -17.73 -9.41
CA ILE A 116 7.59 -16.33 -9.15
C ILE A 116 7.66 -16.17 -7.62
N THR A 117 8.77 -15.66 -7.11
CA THR A 117 9.01 -15.55 -5.66
C THR A 117 9.13 -14.08 -5.25
N VAL A 118 8.15 -13.59 -4.50
CA VAL A 118 8.14 -12.23 -3.93
C VAL A 118 8.67 -12.28 -2.50
N VAL A 119 9.82 -11.66 -2.25
CA VAL A 119 10.42 -11.55 -0.92
C VAL A 119 10.26 -10.12 -0.41
N LEU A 120 9.53 -9.96 0.69
CA LEU A 120 9.37 -8.68 1.38
C LEU A 120 10.22 -8.66 2.65
N GLN A 121 11.03 -7.63 2.82
CA GLN A 121 11.73 -7.32 4.06
C GLN A 121 11.17 -6.02 4.64
N VAL A 122 10.66 -6.08 5.87
CA VAL A 122 10.25 -4.89 6.62
C VAL A 122 11.50 -4.18 7.14
N VAL A 123 11.68 -2.91 6.79
CA VAL A 123 12.84 -2.08 7.18
C VAL A 123 12.46 -1.13 8.32
N SER A 124 11.24 -0.58 8.28
CA SER A 124 10.64 0.23 9.34
C SER A 124 9.14 -0.03 9.40
N ASP A 125 8.59 -0.20 10.61
CA ASP A 125 7.15 -0.35 10.84
C ASP A 125 6.66 0.81 11.72
N ALA A 126 5.92 1.73 11.11
CA ALA A 126 5.22 2.82 11.78
C ALA A 126 3.70 2.75 11.53
N GLY A 127 3.16 1.55 11.29
CA GLY A 127 1.75 1.28 11.02
C GLY A 127 1.41 1.27 9.52
N SER A 128 0.22 0.76 9.20
CA SER A 128 -0.24 0.48 7.82
C SER A 128 0.64 -0.52 7.05
N LEU A 129 1.38 -1.39 7.75
CA LEU A 129 2.37 -2.32 7.17
C LEU A 129 1.84 -3.16 6.00
N LEU A 130 0.59 -3.64 6.06
CA LEU A 130 -0.01 -4.43 4.97
C LEU A 130 -0.19 -3.61 3.69
N ALA A 131 -0.56 -2.33 3.79
CA ALA A 131 -0.69 -1.44 2.64
C ALA A 131 0.69 -1.21 1.98
N CYS A 132 1.69 -0.82 2.78
CA CYS A 132 3.07 -0.64 2.32
C CYS A 132 3.65 -1.92 1.69
N CYS A 133 3.41 -3.09 2.28
CA CYS A 133 3.81 -4.38 1.71
C CYS A 133 3.19 -4.68 0.34
N LEU A 134 1.88 -4.41 0.17
CA LEU A 134 1.20 -4.58 -1.12
C LEU A 134 1.75 -3.60 -2.17
N ASN A 135 2.01 -2.36 -1.78
CA ASN A 135 2.52 -1.32 -2.68
C ASN A 135 3.94 -1.63 -3.14
N ALA A 136 4.84 -2.01 -2.23
CA ALA A 136 6.17 -2.50 -2.56
C ALA A 136 6.13 -3.74 -3.48
N SER A 137 5.22 -4.70 -3.20
CA SER A 137 5.04 -5.89 -4.04
C SER A 137 4.60 -5.55 -5.46
N CYS A 138 3.63 -4.64 -5.63
CA CYS A 138 3.17 -4.23 -6.94
C CYS A 138 4.31 -3.56 -7.74
N MET A 139 5.02 -2.62 -7.14
CA MET A 139 6.12 -1.92 -7.81
C MET A 139 7.30 -2.84 -8.16
N ALA A 140 7.62 -3.84 -7.33
CA ALA A 140 8.65 -4.83 -7.62
C ALA A 140 8.22 -5.85 -8.70
N LEU A 141 6.93 -6.18 -8.81
CA LEU A 141 6.40 -7.01 -9.89
C LEU A 141 6.40 -6.27 -11.24
N VAL A 142 6.15 -4.95 -11.23
CA VAL A 142 6.31 -4.10 -12.43
C VAL A 142 7.78 -4.01 -12.83
N ASP A 143 8.70 -3.83 -11.88
CA ASP A 143 10.14 -3.78 -12.14
C ASP A 143 10.65 -5.09 -12.78
N ALA A 144 10.25 -6.23 -12.23
CA ALA A 144 10.59 -7.56 -12.76
C ALA A 144 9.89 -7.91 -14.09
N GLY A 145 9.14 -6.99 -14.70
CA GLY A 145 8.45 -7.21 -15.98
C GLY A 145 7.37 -8.30 -15.95
N VAL A 146 6.87 -8.69 -14.78
CA VAL A 146 5.92 -9.80 -14.63
C VAL A 146 4.56 -9.41 -15.23
N PRO A 147 3.98 -10.21 -16.14
CA PRO A 147 2.71 -9.88 -16.78
C PRO A 147 1.57 -9.88 -15.76
N MET A 148 0.91 -8.74 -15.61
CA MET A 148 -0.25 -8.53 -14.73
C MET A 148 -1.42 -7.98 -15.53
N ARG A 149 -2.65 -8.38 -15.16
CA ARG A 149 -3.89 -7.82 -15.73
C ARG A 149 -4.04 -6.33 -15.40
N ALA A 150 -3.63 -5.95 -14.20
CA ALA A 150 -3.79 -4.61 -13.63
C ALA A 150 -2.76 -4.37 -12.53
N LEU A 151 -2.47 -3.09 -12.23
CA LEU A 151 -1.80 -2.70 -11.00
C LEU A 151 -2.76 -2.77 -9.81
N PHE A 152 -2.23 -2.90 -8.60
CA PHE A 152 -2.98 -2.91 -7.35
C PHE A 152 -2.31 -2.03 -6.29
N CYS A 153 -3.11 -1.47 -5.39
CA CYS A 153 -2.59 -0.75 -4.22
C CYS A 153 -3.30 -1.20 -2.94
N GLY A 154 -2.54 -1.26 -1.85
CA GLY A 154 -3.07 -1.32 -0.50
C GLY A 154 -3.28 0.08 0.09
N VAL A 155 -4.40 0.27 0.78
CA VAL A 155 -4.69 1.45 1.60
C VAL A 155 -5.24 0.98 2.95
N THR A 156 -4.81 1.60 4.05
CA THR A 156 -5.31 1.29 5.40
C THR A 156 -6.21 2.43 5.91
N CYS A 157 -7.29 2.06 6.58
CA CYS A 157 -8.27 2.93 7.22
C CYS A 157 -8.33 2.59 8.72
N ALA A 158 -8.33 3.59 9.59
CA ALA A 158 -8.66 3.46 11.00
C ALA A 158 -9.96 4.18 11.32
N LEU A 159 -10.80 3.56 12.14
CA LEU A 159 -11.98 4.15 12.74
C LEU A 159 -11.70 4.40 14.23
N ASN A 160 -11.65 5.68 14.60
CA ASN A 160 -11.50 6.09 15.99
C ASN A 160 -12.78 5.81 16.79
N SER A 161 -12.69 5.83 18.12
CA SER A 161 -13.85 5.68 19.01
C SER A 161 -14.95 6.72 18.74
N ASP A 162 -14.59 7.92 18.29
CA ASP A 162 -15.50 9.02 17.94
C ASP A 162 -16.20 8.85 16.58
N GLY A 163 -16.04 7.69 15.91
CA GLY A 163 -16.54 7.44 14.55
C GLY A 163 -15.80 8.19 13.44
N THR A 164 -14.70 8.90 13.77
CA THR A 164 -13.89 9.59 12.77
C THR A 164 -12.98 8.62 12.01
N LEU A 165 -13.02 8.71 10.68
CA LEU A 165 -12.19 7.94 9.75
C LEU A 165 -10.84 8.63 9.53
N VAL A 166 -9.76 7.85 9.58
CA VAL A 166 -8.38 8.27 9.27
C VAL A 166 -7.80 7.32 8.22
N LEU A 167 -7.19 7.87 7.16
CA LEU A 167 -6.46 7.08 6.16
C LEU A 167 -4.97 7.01 6.48
N ASP A 168 -4.31 5.91 6.09
CA ASP A 168 -2.91 5.58 6.37
C ASP A 168 -2.48 5.79 7.84
N PRO A 169 -3.21 5.24 8.82
CA PRO A 169 -2.94 5.44 10.25
C PRO A 169 -1.53 5.05 10.67
N THR A 170 -1.00 5.80 11.64
CA THR A 170 0.27 5.51 12.32
C THR A 170 0.10 4.42 13.38
N ALA A 171 1.20 3.77 13.79
CA ALA A 171 1.21 2.73 14.83
C ALA A 171 0.75 3.16 16.24
N LYS A 172 0.44 4.44 16.46
CA LYS A 172 -0.30 4.94 17.64
C LYS A 172 -1.81 4.86 17.39
N GLN A 173 -2.27 5.49 16.30
CA GLN A 173 -3.66 5.48 15.86
C GLN A 173 -4.18 4.05 15.64
N GLU A 174 -3.38 3.13 15.09
CA GLU A 174 -3.76 1.72 14.94
C GLU A 174 -3.99 0.96 16.27
N LYS A 175 -3.52 1.51 17.40
CA LYS A 175 -3.74 0.95 18.76
C LYS A 175 -4.89 1.64 19.51
N GLU A 176 -5.12 2.91 19.19
CA GLU A 176 -6.18 3.75 19.76
C GLU A 176 -7.52 3.59 19.02
N ALA A 177 -7.48 3.12 17.76
CA ALA A 177 -8.64 2.89 16.92
C ALA A 177 -9.50 1.70 17.36
N ARG A 178 -10.83 1.88 17.28
CA ARG A 178 -11.86 0.86 17.51
C ARG A 178 -11.87 -0.22 16.42
N ALA A 179 -11.51 0.15 15.19
CA ALA A 179 -11.32 -0.79 14.09
C ALA A 179 -10.24 -0.31 13.11
N VAL A 180 -9.53 -1.27 12.49
CA VAL A 180 -8.54 -1.04 11.42
C VAL A 180 -8.89 -1.95 10.25
N LEU A 181 -9.07 -1.36 9.07
CA LEU A 181 -9.42 -2.01 7.82
C LEU A 181 -8.31 -1.77 6.80
N THR A 182 -7.79 -2.80 6.14
CA THR A 182 -6.83 -2.66 5.03
C THR A 182 -7.41 -3.28 3.78
N PHE A 183 -7.53 -2.48 2.73
CA PHE A 183 -8.09 -2.88 1.44
C PHE A 183 -7.00 -2.94 0.38
N ALA A 184 -7.01 -3.99 -0.45
CA ALA A 184 -6.31 -4.00 -1.73
C ALA A 184 -7.32 -3.71 -2.85
N LEU A 185 -7.00 -2.75 -3.71
CA LEU A 185 -7.87 -2.28 -4.80
C LEU A 185 -7.19 -2.47 -6.16
N ASP A 186 -7.98 -2.85 -7.17
CA ASP A 186 -7.56 -2.98 -8.58
C ASP A 186 -7.56 -1.58 -9.27
N SER A 187 -6.52 -1.29 -10.06
CA SER A 187 -6.37 -0.02 -10.78
C SER A 187 -7.37 0.24 -11.91
N VAL A 188 -7.92 -0.82 -12.52
CA VAL A 188 -8.78 -0.69 -13.71
C VAL A 188 -10.24 -0.47 -13.29
N GLU A 189 -10.79 -1.40 -12.51
CA GLU A 189 -12.21 -1.40 -12.15
C GLU A 189 -12.49 -0.91 -10.73
N ARG A 190 -11.45 -0.53 -9.96
CA ARG A 190 -11.54 -0.13 -8.54
C ARG A 190 -12.21 -1.18 -7.63
N LYS A 191 -12.25 -2.43 -8.09
CA LYS A 191 -12.77 -3.59 -7.35
C LYS A 191 -11.85 -3.92 -6.18
N LEU A 192 -12.46 -4.37 -5.09
CA LEU A 192 -11.78 -4.88 -3.91
C LEU A 192 -11.21 -6.28 -4.22
N LEU A 193 -9.89 -6.42 -4.13
CA LEU A 193 -9.16 -7.67 -4.32
C LEU A 193 -8.98 -8.43 -3.00
N MET A 194 -8.76 -7.69 -1.90
CA MET A 194 -8.54 -8.23 -0.56
C MET A 194 -9.04 -7.22 0.47
N SER A 195 -9.64 -7.71 1.56
CA SER A 195 -9.96 -6.93 2.76
C SER A 195 -9.44 -7.67 3.99
N THR A 196 -8.71 -6.97 4.85
CA THR A 196 -8.33 -7.43 6.19
C THR A 196 -8.88 -6.46 7.21
N THR A 197 -9.69 -6.96 8.15
CA THR A 197 -10.27 -6.14 9.21
C THR A 197 -9.88 -6.65 10.60
N LYS A 198 -9.71 -5.72 11.54
CA LYS A 198 -9.58 -5.96 12.98
C LYS A 198 -10.48 -4.97 13.72
N GLY A 199 -11.11 -5.40 14.81
CA GLY A 199 -11.99 -4.55 15.63
C GLY A 199 -13.46 -4.58 15.19
N LEU A 200 -14.25 -3.65 15.72
CA LEU A 200 -15.72 -3.64 15.63
C LEU A 200 -16.24 -2.41 14.89
N TYR A 201 -17.06 -2.61 13.87
CA TYR A 201 -17.55 -1.60 12.93
C TYR A 201 -18.92 -2.01 12.39
N SER A 202 -19.66 -1.04 11.87
CA SER A 202 -20.96 -1.20 11.21
C SER A 202 -20.83 -1.22 9.68
N ASP A 203 -21.88 -1.67 8.99
CA ASP A 203 -21.92 -1.73 7.52
C ASP A 203 -21.80 -0.33 6.88
N ALA A 204 -22.43 0.69 7.47
CA ALA A 204 -22.29 2.08 7.03
C ALA A 204 -20.85 2.61 7.20
N GLU A 205 -20.18 2.29 8.33
CA GLU A 205 -18.76 2.62 8.54
C GLU A 205 -17.87 1.89 7.51
N LEU A 206 -18.16 0.62 7.18
CA LEU A 206 -17.44 -0.15 6.15
C LEU A 206 -17.57 0.51 4.76
N GLN A 207 -18.78 0.89 4.36
CA GLN A 207 -19.04 1.50 3.05
C GLN A 207 -18.37 2.87 2.92
N GLN A 208 -18.33 3.66 4.00
CA GLN A 208 -17.56 4.91 4.06
C GLN A 208 -16.05 4.68 3.96
N CYS A 209 -15.51 3.70 4.69
CA CYS A 209 -14.10 3.31 4.59
C CYS A 209 -13.72 2.89 3.16
N LEU A 210 -14.57 2.10 2.50
CA LEU A 210 -14.33 1.63 1.14
C LEU A 210 -14.35 2.79 0.12
N ALA A 211 -15.31 3.71 0.23
CA ALA A 211 -15.36 4.90 -0.63
C ALA A 211 -14.14 5.80 -0.45
N ALA A 212 -13.68 6.01 0.79
CA ALA A 212 -12.47 6.77 1.08
C ALA A 212 -11.20 6.07 0.58
N ALA A 213 -11.10 4.75 0.72
CA ALA A 213 -10.01 3.96 0.15
C ALA A 213 -10.00 4.00 -1.40
N GLN A 214 -11.17 4.05 -2.05
CA GLN A 214 -11.30 4.24 -3.50
C GLN A 214 -10.98 5.67 -3.97
N ALA A 215 -11.04 6.68 -3.10
CA ALA A 215 -10.50 8.01 -3.38
C ALA A 215 -8.96 8.00 -3.24
N ALA A 216 -8.45 7.49 -2.12
CA ALA A 216 -7.02 7.36 -1.84
C ALA A 216 -6.25 6.56 -2.89
N SER A 217 -6.80 5.44 -3.37
CA SER A 217 -6.16 4.60 -4.39
C SER A 217 -5.86 5.38 -5.67
N GLN A 218 -6.67 6.36 -6.05
CA GLN A 218 -6.43 7.19 -7.23
C GLN A 218 -5.16 8.04 -7.08
N HIS A 219 -4.87 8.54 -5.87
CA HIS A 219 -3.62 9.24 -5.57
C HIS A 219 -2.41 8.29 -5.61
N VAL A 220 -2.54 7.07 -5.05
CA VAL A 220 -1.47 6.06 -5.09
C VAL A 220 -1.18 5.60 -6.52
N PHE A 221 -2.21 5.37 -7.34
CA PHE A 221 -2.04 5.01 -8.76
C PHE A 221 -1.47 6.16 -9.60
N HIS A 222 -1.80 7.42 -9.28
CA HIS A 222 -1.13 8.58 -9.91
C HIS A 222 0.36 8.60 -9.56
N PHE A 223 0.70 8.43 -8.28
CA PHE A 223 2.08 8.36 -7.79
C PHE A 223 2.88 7.19 -8.41
N TYR A 224 2.27 6.02 -8.64
CA TYR A 224 2.90 4.92 -9.37
C TYR A 224 3.28 5.33 -10.81
N ARG A 225 2.35 5.95 -11.54
CA ARG A 225 2.57 6.37 -12.92
C ARG A 225 3.67 7.42 -13.01
N GLU A 226 3.68 8.38 -12.08
CA GLU A 226 4.74 9.37 -11.97
C GLU A 226 6.09 8.73 -11.62
N SER A 227 6.13 7.79 -10.67
CA SER A 227 7.35 7.09 -10.27
C SER A 227 7.96 6.26 -11.41
N LEU A 228 7.12 5.61 -12.22
CA LEU A 228 7.56 4.89 -13.43
C LEU A 228 8.08 5.87 -14.50
N GLN A 229 7.37 6.96 -14.78
CA GLN A 229 7.83 8.00 -15.71
C GLN A 229 9.17 8.61 -15.28
N ARG A 230 9.31 9.00 -14.00
CA ARG A 230 10.55 9.53 -13.41
C ARG A 230 11.74 8.57 -13.51
N ARG A 231 11.50 7.25 -13.65
CA ARG A 231 12.54 6.24 -13.91
C ARG A 231 12.94 6.22 -15.39
N TYR A 232 11.98 6.10 -16.30
CA TYR A 232 12.28 6.04 -17.74
C TYR A 232 12.91 7.34 -18.26
N SER A 233 12.58 8.50 -17.70
CA SER A 233 13.21 9.79 -18.02
C SER A 233 14.63 9.98 -17.43
N LYS A 234 15.21 8.97 -16.79
CA LYS A 234 16.59 8.98 -16.23
C LYS A 234 17.51 7.97 -16.92
N SER A 235 17.04 7.29 -17.97
CA SER A 235 17.80 6.34 -18.79
C SER A 235 18.03 6.85 -20.21
#